data_AF-A0A7J2ZCK5-F1
#
_entry.id   AF-A0A7J2ZCK5-F1
#
_cell.length_a   1.000
_cell.length_b   1.000
_cell.length_c   1.000
_cell.angle_alpha   90.00
_cell.angle_beta   90.00
_cell.angle_gamma   90.00
#
_symmetry.space_group_name_H-M   'P 1'
#
loop_
_entity.id
_entity.type
_entity.pdbx_description
1 polymer ?
#
loop_
_entity_poly.entity_id
_entity_poly.type
_entity_poly.pdbx_seq_one_letter_code
_entity_poly.pdbx_strand_id
1 'polypeptide(L)'
;MTQRTEVLKKALAEAIDEGLLMLGESGRDVIYFRLKQSYALKREDVSSNPEIFVSCLREIFGSGAEVIERAVIKKLYDKLGIEFKEKKDFGFMEYLNEARKFLKEG
;
A
#
# COMPACT_ATOMS: atom_id res chain seq x y z
N MET A 1 4.40 -7.09 21.13
CA MET A 1 4.57 -7.26 19.66
C MET A 1 3.27 -7.06 18.89
N THR A 2 2.11 -7.54 19.36
CA THR A 2 0.83 -7.47 18.62
C THR A 2 0.36 -6.04 18.28
N GLN A 3 0.51 -5.08 19.21
CA GLN A 3 0.00 -3.71 19.00
C GLN A 3 0.66 -2.96 17.83
N ARG A 4 1.97 -3.10 17.63
CA ARG A 4 2.69 -2.40 16.55
C ARG A 4 2.36 -2.96 15.17
N THR A 5 2.14 -4.27 15.08
CA THR A 5 1.67 -4.93 13.86
C THR A 5 0.28 -4.44 13.45
N GLU A 6 -0.64 -4.30 14.41
CA GLU A 6 -1.99 -3.78 14.15
C GLU A 6 -1.96 -2.30 13.73
N VAL A 7 -1.11 -1.47 14.34
CA VAL A 7 -0.91 -0.07 13.93
C VAL A 7 -0.44 0.00 12.47
N LEU A 8 0.55 -0.80 12.09
CA LEU A 8 1.03 -0.84 10.71
C LEU A 8 -0.06 -1.31 9.75
N LYS A 9 -0.76 -2.40 10.09
CA LYS A 9 -1.82 -2.97 9.25
C LYS A 9 -2.93 -1.96 9.00
N LYS A 10 -3.36 -1.27 10.05
CA LYS A 10 -4.36 -0.20 9.96
C LYS A 10 -3.87 0.97 9.11
N ALA A 11 -2.66 1.49 9.39
CA ALA A 11 -2.08 2.60 8.63
C ALA A 11 -1.93 2.26 7.14
N LEU A 12 -1.52 1.03 6.83
CA LEU A 12 -1.41 0.54 5.45
C LEU A 12 -2.78 0.41 4.78
N ALA A 13 -3.79 -0.11 5.47
CA ALA A 13 -5.14 -0.20 4.92
C ALA A 13 -5.70 1.18 4.54
N GLU A 14 -5.55 2.17 5.42
CA GLU A 14 -5.97 3.54 5.15
C GLU A 14 -5.13 4.19 4.04
N ALA A 15 -3.82 3.97 4.03
CA ALA A 15 -2.93 4.50 3.00
C ALA A 15 -3.23 3.94 1.60
N ILE A 16 -3.57 2.65 1.51
CA ILE A 16 -4.02 2.03 0.25
C ILE A 16 -5.31 2.70 -0.20
N ASP A 17 -6.28 2.86 0.71
CA ASP A 17 -7.57 3.44 0.37
C ASP A 17 -7.43 4.88 -0.14
N GLU A 18 -6.68 5.71 0.58
CA GLU A 18 -6.42 7.10 0.22
C GLU A 18 -5.54 7.24 -1.02
N GLY A 19 -4.54 6.37 -1.18
CA GLY A 19 -3.66 6.40 -2.35
C GLY A 19 -4.42 6.08 -3.63
N LEU A 20 -5.38 5.14 -3.58
CA LEU A 20 -6.22 4.81 -4.73
C LEU A 20 -7.21 5.92 -5.11
N LEU A 21 -7.57 6.82 -4.19
CA LEU A 21 -8.43 7.97 -4.50
C LEU A 21 -7.83 8.94 -5.52
N MET A 22 -6.53 8.85 -5.81
CA MET A 22 -5.93 9.60 -6.91
C MET A 22 -6.52 9.23 -8.28
N LEU A 23 -7.12 8.04 -8.40
CA LEU A 23 -7.85 7.56 -9.57
C LEU A 23 -9.33 7.98 -9.55
N GLY A 24 -9.76 8.73 -8.54
CA GLY A 24 -11.17 8.98 -8.22
C GLY A 24 -11.84 7.81 -7.48
N GLU A 25 -13.04 8.07 -6.94
CA GLU A 25 -13.81 7.06 -6.19
C GLU A 25 -14.09 5.81 -7.03
N SER A 26 -14.58 6.00 -8.26
CA SER A 26 -14.83 4.89 -9.20
C SER A 26 -13.57 4.11 -9.53
N GLY A 27 -12.42 4.80 -9.67
CA GLY A 27 -11.13 4.15 -9.92
C GLY A 27 -10.73 3.23 -8.77
N ARG A 28 -10.81 3.73 -7.53
CA ARG A 28 -10.58 2.93 -6.32
C ARG A 28 -11.49 1.70 -6.26
N ASP A 29 -12.77 1.86 -6.52
CA ASP A 29 -13.74 0.77 -6.46
C ASP A 29 -13.47 -0.31 -7.52
N VAL A 30 -13.05 0.09 -8.73
CA VAL A 30 -12.63 -0.83 -9.79
C VAL A 30 -11.40 -1.64 -9.36
N ILE A 31 -10.43 -1.03 -8.68
CA ILE A 31 -9.26 -1.77 -8.16
C ILE A 31 -9.68 -2.80 -7.12
N TYR A 32 -10.52 -2.43 -6.14
CA TYR A 32 -11.01 -3.40 -5.16
C TYR A 32 -11.87 -4.50 -5.79
N PHE A 33 -12.68 -4.16 -6.81
CA PHE A 33 -13.42 -5.15 -7.58
C PHE A 33 -12.47 -6.14 -8.27
N ARG A 34 -11.41 -5.66 -8.92
CA ARG A 34 -10.43 -6.52 -9.60
C ARG A 34 -9.67 -7.42 -8.60
N LEU A 35 -9.23 -6.89 -7.46
CA LEU A 35 -8.61 -7.67 -6.40
C LEU A 35 -9.53 -8.81 -5.91
N LYS A 36 -10.80 -8.50 -5.68
CA LYS A 36 -11.78 -9.49 -5.25
C LYS A 36 -12.03 -10.56 -6.32
N GLN A 37 -12.16 -10.17 -7.59
CA GLN A 37 -12.51 -11.10 -8.67
C GLN A 37 -11.34 -11.97 -9.12
N SER A 38 -10.16 -11.36 -9.29
CA SER A 38 -8.99 -12.05 -9.87
C SER A 38 -8.11 -12.75 -8.82
N TYR A 39 -8.14 -12.27 -7.58
CA TYR A 39 -7.24 -12.75 -6.52
C TYR A 39 -7.98 -13.25 -5.26
N ALA A 40 -9.32 -13.26 -5.27
CA ALA A 40 -10.15 -13.55 -4.10
C ALA A 40 -9.82 -12.69 -2.87
N LEU A 41 -9.18 -11.53 -3.07
CA LEU A 41 -8.68 -10.67 -2.01
C LEU A 41 -9.70 -9.57 -1.70
N LYS A 42 -10.25 -9.59 -0.48
CA LYS A 42 -11.18 -8.56 -0.02
C LYS A 42 -10.43 -7.31 0.42
N ARG A 43 -11.09 -6.15 0.39
CA ARG A 43 -10.58 -4.85 0.82
C ARG A 43 -9.92 -4.88 2.22
N GLU A 44 -10.54 -5.56 3.17
CA GLU A 44 -10.05 -5.73 4.56
C GLU A 44 -8.74 -6.54 4.66
N ASP A 45 -8.48 -7.41 3.68
CA ASP A 45 -7.33 -8.31 3.66
C ASP A 45 -6.15 -7.77 2.84
N VAL A 46 -6.34 -6.68 2.08
CA VAL A 46 -5.32 -6.12 1.19
C VAL A 46 -4.06 -5.71 1.95
N SER A 47 -4.23 -5.08 3.12
CA SER A 47 -3.11 -4.69 4.00
C SER A 47 -2.30 -5.88 4.53
N SER A 48 -2.90 -7.08 4.57
CA SER A 48 -2.22 -8.32 4.95
C SER A 48 -1.54 -9.01 3.78
N ASN A 49 -1.88 -8.67 2.53
CA ASN A 49 -1.33 -9.27 1.32
C ASN A 49 -0.86 -8.18 0.32
N PRO A 50 0.07 -7.29 0.73
CA PRO A 50 0.51 -6.14 -0.07
C PRO A 50 1.15 -6.54 -1.41
N GLU A 51 1.78 -7.71 -1.50
CA GLU A 51 2.35 -8.23 -2.75
C GLU A 51 1.29 -8.50 -3.83
N ILE A 52 0.10 -8.96 -3.43
CA ILE A 52 -1.02 -9.17 -4.35
C ILE A 52 -1.55 -7.82 -4.84
N PHE A 53 -1.64 -6.83 -3.95
CA PHE A 53 -2.01 -5.47 -4.30
C PHE A 53 -1.09 -4.87 -5.38
N VAL A 54 0.23 -4.93 -5.14
CA VAL A 54 1.24 -4.44 -6.09
C VAL A 54 1.15 -5.18 -7.41
N SER A 55 0.99 -6.51 -7.39
CA SER A 55 0.85 -7.32 -8.59
C SER A 55 -0.38 -6.92 -9.41
N CYS A 56 -1.51 -6.69 -8.75
CA CYS A 56 -2.74 -6.24 -9.40
C CYS A 56 -2.59 -4.86 -10.04
N LEU A 57 -1.95 -3.90 -9.36
CA LEU A 57 -1.69 -2.58 -9.95
C LEU A 57 -0.79 -2.67 -11.19
N ARG A 58 0.28 -3.47 -11.12
CA ARG A 58 1.22 -3.65 -12.24
C ARG A 58 0.60 -4.40 -13.41
N GLU A 59 -0.33 -5.32 -13.16
CA GLU A 59 -1.10 -6.00 -14.21
C GLU A 59 -1.98 -5.00 -14.99
N ILE A 60 -2.61 -4.04 -14.29
CA ILE A 60 -3.53 -3.07 -14.90
C ILE A 60 -2.79 -1.91 -15.56
N PHE A 61 -1.81 -1.33 -14.86
CA PHE A 61 -1.17 -0.06 -15.24
C PHE A 61 0.26 -0.22 -15.77
N GLY A 62 0.84 -1.42 -15.75
CA GLY A 62 2.23 -1.64 -16.13
C GLY A 62 3.18 -0.79 -15.29
N SER A 63 4.12 -0.10 -15.95
CA SER A 63 5.04 0.83 -15.30
C SER A 63 4.35 2.02 -14.63
N GLY A 64 3.14 2.40 -15.08
CA GLY A 64 2.35 3.47 -14.46
C GLY A 64 1.90 3.17 -13.04
N ALA A 65 1.89 1.89 -12.64
CA ALA A 65 1.58 1.46 -11.28
C ALA A 65 2.50 2.09 -10.24
N GLU A 66 3.75 2.41 -10.61
CA GLU A 66 4.74 2.96 -9.70
C GLU A 66 4.30 4.31 -9.09
N VAL A 67 3.52 5.11 -9.84
CA VAL A 67 3.00 6.38 -9.34
C VAL A 67 1.97 6.14 -8.22
N ILE A 68 1.12 5.12 -8.38
CA ILE A 68 0.10 4.73 -7.39
C ILE A 68 0.77 4.08 -6.18
N GLU A 69 1.71 3.16 -6.41
CA GLU A 69 2.55 2.55 -5.36
C GLU A 69 3.22 3.64 -4.51
N ARG A 70 3.83 4.65 -5.15
CA ARG A 70 4.45 5.78 -4.45
C ARG A 70 3.45 6.64 -3.68
N ALA A 71 2.26 6.88 -4.23
CA ALA A 71 1.21 7.63 -3.53
C ALA A 71 0.79 6.93 -2.23
N VAL A 72 0.57 5.62 -2.28
CA VAL A 72 0.25 4.80 -1.11
C VAL A 72 1.39 4.83 -0.07
N ILE A 73 2.65 4.66 -0.50
CA ILE A 73 3.79 4.69 0.43
C ILE A 73 3.93 6.05 1.12
N LYS A 74 3.77 7.16 0.38
CA LYS A 74 3.80 8.50 0.97
C LYS A 74 2.72 8.67 2.05
N LYS A 75 1.50 8.19 1.80
CA LYS A 75 0.41 8.18 2.78
C LYS A 75 0.70 7.30 3.99
N LEU A 76 1.31 6.13 3.78
CA LEU A 76 1.73 5.26 4.87
C LEU A 76 2.76 5.94 5.77
N TYR A 77 3.79 6.54 5.17
CA TYR A 77 4.87 7.21 5.90
C TYR A 77 4.35 8.39 6.71
N ASP A 78 3.48 9.22 6.12
CA ASP A 78 2.80 10.33 6.79
C ASP A 78 2.00 9.84 8.03
N LYS A 79 1.21 8.78 7.86
CA LYS A 79 0.44 8.16 8.96
C LYS A 79 1.30 7.59 10.08
N LEU A 80 2.53 7.17 9.77
CA LEU A 80 3.48 6.63 10.74
C LEU A 80 4.44 7.68 11.31
N GLY A 81 4.36 8.94 10.85
CA GLY A 81 5.29 9.99 11.24
C GLY A 81 6.73 9.76 10.74
N ILE A 82 6.89 8.99 9.65
CA ILE A 82 8.18 8.68 9.04
C ILE A 82 8.44 9.69 7.91
N GLU A 83 9.63 10.30 7.90
CA GLU A 83 10.04 11.16 6.80
C GLU A 83 10.22 10.34 5.51
N PHE A 84 9.41 10.61 4.48
CA PHE A 84 9.57 9.95 3.19
C PHE A 84 10.79 10.51 2.44
N LYS A 85 11.78 9.64 2.19
CA LYS A 85 12.95 9.94 1.34
C LYS A 85 12.93 9.03 0.14
N GLU A 86 12.93 9.64 -1.04
CA GLU A 86 12.99 8.89 -2.28
C GLU A 86 14.38 8.24 -2.41
N LYS A 87 14.37 6.91 -2.54
CA LYS A 87 15.56 6.09 -2.70
C LYS A 87 15.52 5.45 -4.07
N LYS A 88 16.65 5.55 -4.78
CA LYS A 88 16.83 4.85 -6.05
C LYS A 88 16.66 3.35 -5.81
N ASP A 89 15.97 2.68 -6.73
CA ASP A 89 15.73 1.23 -6.73
C ASP A 89 14.79 0.70 -5.61
N PHE A 90 14.15 1.57 -4.82
CA PHE A 90 13.13 1.17 -3.85
C PHE A 90 11.75 1.11 -4.51
N GLY A 91 11.13 -0.07 -4.50
CA GLY A 91 9.73 -0.27 -4.82
C GLY A 91 8.85 -0.27 -3.57
N PHE A 92 7.56 -0.55 -3.77
CA PHE A 92 6.57 -0.60 -2.70
C PHE A 92 6.99 -1.49 -1.52
N MET A 93 7.51 -2.68 -1.81
CA MET A 93 7.85 -3.66 -0.78
C MET A 93 9.09 -3.25 0.03
N GLU A 94 10.07 -2.58 -0.60
CA GLU A 94 11.25 -2.06 0.07
C GLU A 94 10.87 -0.98 1.09
N TYR A 95 10.03 -0.01 0.70
CA TYR A 95 9.52 1.01 1.61
C TYR A 95 8.63 0.42 2.71
N LEU A 96 7.76 -0.54 2.40
CA LEU A 96 6.94 -1.20 3.42
C LEU A 96 7.81 -1.94 4.45
N ASN A 97 8.88 -2.61 4.00
CA ASN A 97 9.81 -3.29 4.88
C ASN A 97 10.62 -2.32 5.74
N GLU A 98 10.94 -1.14 5.23
CA GLU A 98 11.55 -0.07 6.02
C GLU A 98 10.60 0.44 7.11
N ALA A 99 9.34 0.74 6.78
CA ALA A 99 8.33 1.13 7.76
C ALA A 99 8.12 0.06 8.84
N ARG A 100 8.16 -1.23 8.46
CA ARG A 100 8.12 -2.37 9.40
C ARG A 100 9.31 -2.37 10.37
N LYS A 101 10.52 -2.04 9.90
CA LYS A 101 11.72 -1.98 10.74
C LYS A 101 11.65 -0.79 11.70
N PHE A 102 11.26 0.38 11.20
CA PHE A 102 11.09 1.59 12.02
C PHE A 102 10.17 1.34 13.23
N LEU A 103 9.03 0.68 13.02
CA LEU A 103 8.11 0.33 14.12
C LEU A 103 8.64 -0.78 15.04
N LYS A 104 9.60 -1.61 14.63
CA LYS A 104 10.21 -2.59 15.54
C LYS A 104 11.28 -1.96 16.43
N GLU A 105 11.95 -0.92 15.94
CA GLU A 105 13.10 -0.30 16.59
C GLU A 105 12.74 0.88 17.50
N GLY A 106 11.66 1.62 17.21
CA GLY A 106 11.09 2.64 18.11
C GLY A 106 10.01 2.07 19.00
#